data_AF-A0A9D0RF55-F1
#
_entry.id   AF-A0A9D0RF55-F1
#
_cell.length_a   1.000
_cell.length_b   1.000
_cell.length_c   1.000
_cell.angle_alpha   90.00
_cell.angle_beta   90.00
_cell.angle_gamma   90.00
#
_symmetry.space_group_name_H-M   'P 1'
#
loop_
_entity.id
_entity.type
_entity.pdbx_description
1 polymer ?
#
loop_
_entity_poly.entity_id
_entity_poly.type
_entity_poly.pdbx_seq_one_letter_code
_entity_poly.pdbx_strand_id
1 'polypeptide(L)' 'MEKLGARQGILSVNVKEKNALFEAYMPFVKNGGLFVPTKKKYRLGDEVFVLLT' A
#
# COMPACT_ATOMS: atom_id res chain seq x y z
N MET A 1 -15.23 20.82 8.03
CA MET A 1 -16.01 19.76 7.38
C MET A 1 -15.06 18.62 7.05
N GLU A 2 -15.02 17.60 7.91
CA GLU A 2 -14.20 16.41 7.74
C GLU A 2 -14.82 15.56 6.64
N LYS A 3 -14.24 15.58 5.45
CA LYS A 3 -14.65 14.69 4.36
C LYS A 3 -14.04 13.33 4.68
N LEU A 4 -14.69 12.53 5.54
CA LEU A 4 -14.36 11.12 5.68
C LEU A 4 -14.31 10.53 4.27
N GLY A 5 -13.11 10.16 3.82
CA GLY A 5 -12.85 9.55 2.52
C GLY A 5 -13.43 8.15 2.43
N ALA A 6 -14.74 8.04 2.57
CA ALA A 6 -15.49 6.80 2.42
C ALA A 6 -15.41 6.35 0.95
N ARG A 7 -14.48 5.42 0.68
CA ARG A 7 -14.44 4.39 -0.39
C ARG A 7 -13.05 4.13 -1.00
N GLN A 8 -11.95 4.32 -0.27
CA GLN A 8 -10.70 3.67 -0.67
C GLN A 8 -10.78 2.18 -0.28
N GLY A 9 -11.49 1.37 -1.09
CA GLY A 9 -11.63 -0.08 -0.85
C GLY A 9 -10.28 -0.79 -0.71
N ILE A 10 -10.28 -1.95 -0.03
CA ILE A 10 -9.08 -2.74 0.28
C ILE A 10 -8.20 -2.91 -0.96
N LEU A 11 -6.91 -2.59 -0.85
CA LEU A 11 -5.91 -2.88 -1.86
C LEU A 11 -5.41 -4.32 -1.67
N SER A 12 -5.87 -5.22 -2.52
CA SER A 12 -5.35 -6.59 -2.54
C SER A 12 -4.06 -6.66 -3.34
N VAL A 13 -3.00 -7.12 -2.71
CA VAL A 13 -1.67 -7.33 -3.30
C VAL A 13 -1.33 -8.80 -3.15
N ASN A 14 -1.01 -9.44 -4.28
CA ASN A 14 -0.59 -10.83 -4.31
C ASN A 14 0.87 -10.89 -4.74
N VAL A 15 1.76 -11.31 -3.83
CA VAL A 15 3.20 -11.38 -4.09
C VAL A 15 3.62 -12.84 -4.08
N LYS A 16 3.66 -13.44 -5.27
CA LYS A 16 3.97 -14.88 -5.43
C LYS A 16 5.44 -15.21 -5.24
N GLU A 17 6.32 -14.32 -5.70
CA GLU A 17 7.76 -14.57 -5.79
C GLU A 17 8.53 -13.76 -4.77
N LYS A 18 9.53 -14.39 -4.15
CA LYS A 18 10.39 -13.74 -3.15
C LYS A 18 11.15 -12.53 -3.70
N ASN A 19 11.57 -12.59 -4.97
CA ASN A 19 12.26 -11.48 -5.62
C ASN A 19 11.33 -10.27 -5.78
N ALA A 20 10.07 -10.48 -6.16
CA ALA A 20 9.09 -9.42 -6.28
C ALA A 20 8.79 -8.75 -4.92
N LEU A 21 8.77 -9.53 -3.83
CA LEU A 21 8.66 -8.96 -2.48
C LEU A 21 9.88 -8.11 -2.13
N PHE A 22 11.08 -8.61 -2.43
CA PHE A 22 12.32 -7.89 -2.14
C PHE A 22 12.40 -6.56 -2.90
N GLU A 23 12.02 -6.56 -4.18
CA GLU A 23 11.98 -5.35 -5.02
C GLU A 23 10.93 -4.33 -4.54
N ALA A 24 9.79 -4.80 -4.02
CA ALA A 24 8.74 -3.93 -3.50
C ALA A 24 9.00 -3.45 -2.07
N TYR A 25 9.85 -4.14 -1.30
CA TYR A 25 10.10 -3.83 0.11
C TYR A 25 11.00 -2.59 0.28
N MET A 26 10.61 -1.71 1.20
CA MET A 26 11.33 -0.48 1.51
C MET A 26 11.86 -0.53 2.96
N PRO A 27 13.07 -1.06 3.21
CA PRO A 27 13.60 -1.28 4.55
C PRO A 27 13.95 0.00 5.32
N PHE A 28 14.17 1.11 4.60
CA PHE A 28 14.57 2.40 5.17
C PHE A 28 13.39 3.18 5.79
N VAL A 29 12.16 2.76 5.54
CA VAL A 29 10.96 3.37 6.14
C VAL A 29 10.82 2.89 7.58
N LYS A 30 10.50 3.80 8.51
CA LYS A 30 10.25 3.44 9.91
C LYS A 30 9.11 2.42 9.99
N ASN A 31 9.34 1.30 10.66
CA ASN A 31 8.45 0.13 10.74
C ASN A 31 8.28 -0.65 9.42
N GLY A 32 9.17 -0.43 8.45
CA GLY A 32 9.12 -1.03 7.12
C GLY A 32 8.12 -0.36 6.20
N GLY A 33 8.29 -0.59 4.90
CA GLY A 33 7.38 -0.11 3.87
C GLY A 33 7.26 -1.10 2.73
N LEU A 34 6.17 -1.01 1.97
CA LEU A 34 5.94 -1.81 0.77
C LEU A 34 5.41 -0.90 -0.34
N PHE A 35 6.04 -0.94 -1.50
CA PHE A 35 5.54 -0.28 -2.69
C PHE A 35 4.40 -1.10 -3.31
N VAL A 36 3.21 -0.50 -3.39
CA VAL A 36 2.03 -1.11 -4.01
C VAL A 36 1.69 -0.36 -5.30
N PRO A 37 1.94 -0.93 -6.49
CA PRO A 37 1.62 -0.27 -7.75
C PRO A 37 0.10 -0.11 -7.88
N THR A 38 -0.36 1.13 -8.08
CA THR A 38 -1.78 1.43 -8.21
C THR A 38 -2.01 2.63 -9.12
N LYS A 39 -3.13 2.62 -9.85
CA LYS A 39 -3.59 3.77 -10.66
C LYS A 39 -4.47 4.73 -9.86
N LYS A 40 -4.86 4.34 -8.63
CA LYS A 40 -5.64 5.20 -7.73
C LYS A 40 -4.77 6.34 -7.24
N LYS A 41 -5.35 7.54 -7.13
CA LYS A 41 -4.66 8.70 -6.57
C LYS A 41 -4.75 8.66 -5.06
N TYR A 42 -3.59 8.73 -4.41
CA TYR A 42 -3.44 8.89 -2.96
C TYR A 42 -2.59 10.12 -2.69
N ARG A 43 -2.85 10.76 -1.56
CA ARG A 43 -2.02 11.81 -1.00
C ARG A 43 -1.20 11.24 0.16
N LEU A 44 -0.11 11.92 0.48
CA LEU A 44 0.66 11.59 1.68
C LEU A 44 -0.24 11.74 2.92
N GLY A 45 -0.18 10.75 3.81
CA GLY A 45 -1.02 10.68 5.00
C GLY A 45 -2.42 10.11 4.78
N ASP A 46 -2.82 9.76 3.55
CA ASP A 46 -4.06 9.02 3.33
C ASP A 46 -3.92 7.60 3.93
N GLU A 47 -4.83 7.22 4.82
CA GLU A 47 -4.89 5.88 5.39
C GLU A 47 -5.43 4.88 4.35
N VAL A 48 -4.81 3.71 4.29
CA VAL A 48 -5.16 2.64 3.35
C VAL A 48 -5.15 1.28 4.02
N PHE A 49 -6.10 0.42 3.63
CA PHE A 49 -6.11 -0.99 4.02
C PHE A 49 -5.51 -1.83 2.90
N VAL A 50 -4.46 -2.59 3.22
CA VAL A 50 -3.80 -3.51 2.28
C VAL A 50 -4.04 -4.94 2.74
N LEU A 51 -4.54 -5.79 1.84
CA LEU A 51 -4.54 -7.23 2.02
C LEU A 51 -3.34 -7.78 1.25
N LEU A 52 -2.32 -8.22 1.98
CA LEU A 52 -1.13 -8.84 1.40
C LEU A 52 -1.26 -10.36 1.49
N THR A 53 -1.05 -11.06 0.37
CA THR A 53 -1.13 -12.53 0.23
C THR A 53 0.01 -13.09 -0.58
#